data_AF-A0A950DCT4-F1
#
_entry.id   AF-A0A950DCT4-F1
#
_cell.length_a   1.000
_cell.length_b   1.000
_cell.length_c   1.000
_cell.angle_alpha   90.00
_cell.angle_beta   90.00
_cell.angle_gamma   90.00
#
_symmetry.space_group_name_H-M   'P 1'
#
loop_
_entity.id
_entity.type
_entity.pdbx_description
1 polymer ?
#
loop_
_entity_poly.entity_id
_entity_poly.type
_entity_poly.pdbx_seq_one_letter_code
_entity_poly.pdbx_strand_id
1 'polypeptide(L)'
;MSNSSPIKPWVEVAALHPDVLAEDFSEDIFALHLGPQTDGNPNVPAVYRDPEHFFRVSYLMKGLRGLLQDVQSRLEGGAGNRVLKLITPFGAGK
;
A
#
# COMPACT_ATOMS: atom_id res chain seq x y z
N MET A 1 -37.12 -22.75 -4.46
CA MET A 1 -37.12 -21.26 -4.49
C MET A 1 -35.94 -20.81 -3.66
N SER A 2 -34.89 -20.26 -4.26
CA SER A 2 -33.73 -19.76 -3.50
C SER A 2 -34.08 -18.38 -2.92
N ASN A 3 -34.14 -18.27 -1.60
CA ASN A 3 -34.22 -16.97 -0.93
C ASN A 3 -32.89 -16.24 -1.11
N SER A 4 -32.85 -15.26 -2.01
CA SER A 4 -31.80 -14.26 -2.04
C SER A 4 -32.24 -13.12 -1.10
N SER A 5 -31.63 -13.05 0.08
CA SER A 5 -31.72 -11.83 0.89
C SER A 5 -30.96 -10.71 0.19
N PRO A 6 -31.48 -9.47 0.20
CA PRO A 6 -30.80 -8.35 -0.44
C PRO A 6 -29.45 -8.07 0.22
N ILE A 7 -28.41 -7.85 -0.58
CA ILE A 7 -27.08 -7.47 -0.10
C ILE A 7 -27.18 -6.07 0.49
N LYS A 8 -26.72 -5.89 1.72
CA LYS A 8 -26.69 -4.57 2.37
C LYS A 8 -25.68 -3.65 1.68
N PRO A 9 -25.96 -2.34 1.57
CA PRO A 9 -24.98 -1.36 1.12
C PRO A 9 -23.68 -1.47 1.92
N TRP A 10 -22.53 -1.34 1.24
CA TRP A 10 -21.23 -1.49 1.90
C TRP A 10 -21.02 -0.49 3.05
N VAL A 11 -21.61 0.70 2.95
CA VAL A 11 -21.56 1.75 3.99
C VAL A 11 -22.21 1.32 5.30
N GLU A 12 -23.13 0.35 5.28
CA GLU A 12 -23.79 -0.16 6.47
C GLU A 12 -23.00 -1.29 7.16
N VAL A 13 -22.02 -1.87 6.47
CA VAL A 13 -21.27 -3.05 6.94
C VAL A 13 -19.77 -2.83 7.05
N ALA A 14 -19.23 -1.79 6.40
CA ALA A 14 -17.84 -1.43 6.50
C ALA A 14 -17.55 -0.76 7.84
N ALA A 15 -16.60 -1.32 8.59
CA ALA A 15 -16.03 -0.68 9.76
C ALA A 15 -14.88 0.24 9.29
N LEU A 16 -14.87 1.49 9.76
CA LEU A 16 -13.74 2.37 9.56
C LEU A 16 -12.54 1.86 10.37
N HIS A 17 -11.35 2.01 9.81
CA HIS A 17 -10.12 1.69 10.53
C HIS A 17 -9.94 2.69 11.71
N PRO A 18 -9.41 2.26 12.87
CA PRO A 18 -9.36 3.10 14.07
C PRO A 18 -8.62 4.44 13.90
N ASP A 19 -7.65 4.52 12.99
CA ASP A 19 -6.92 5.76 12.67
C ASP A 19 -7.79 6.83 11.98
N VAL A 20 -8.82 6.44 11.23
CA VAL A 20 -9.80 7.36 10.63
C VAL A 20 -10.72 7.96 11.69
N LEU A 21 -10.91 7.25 12.82
CA LEU A 21 -11.74 7.70 13.93
C LEU A 21 -10.96 8.52 14.96
N ALA A 22 -9.63 8.47 14.95
CA ALA A 22 -8.79 9.13 15.93
C ALA A 22 -8.61 10.63 15.60
N GLU A 23 -8.51 11.47 16.64
CA GLU A 23 -8.32 12.92 16.48
C GLU A 23 -6.85 13.31 16.19
N ASP A 24 -5.90 12.40 16.40
CA ASP A 24 -4.45 12.60 16.27
C ASP A 24 -3.88 12.09 14.93
N PHE A 25 -4.62 12.33 13.86
CA PHE A 25 -4.26 11.91 12.51
C PHE A 25 -3.03 12.65 11.96
N SER A 26 -1.99 11.90 11.57
CA SER A 26 -0.85 12.45 10.83
C SER A 26 -0.93 12.12 9.34
N GLU A 27 -0.80 13.14 8.49
CA GLU A 27 -0.74 12.99 7.04
C GLU A 27 0.48 12.17 6.57
N ASP A 28 1.51 12.03 7.41
CA ASP A 28 2.72 11.24 7.13
C ASP A 28 2.44 9.74 6.91
N ILE A 29 1.23 9.26 7.25
CA ILE A 29 0.81 7.88 6.99
C ILE A 29 0.55 7.64 5.50
N PHE A 30 0.16 8.67 4.74
CA PHE A 30 -0.30 8.53 3.35
C PHE A 30 0.82 8.62 2.32
N ALA A 31 1.98 9.16 2.71
CA ALA A 31 3.12 9.33 1.83
C ALA A 31 4.39 8.76 2.46
N LEU A 32 5.14 8.02 1.65
CA LEU A 32 6.46 7.56 2.06
C LEU A 32 7.47 8.71 2.00
N HIS A 33 8.01 9.10 3.16
CA HIS A 33 9.16 10.00 3.24
C HIS A 33 10.47 9.24 3.08
N LEU A 34 11.03 9.27 1.86
CA LEU A 34 12.24 8.49 1.51
C LEU A 34 13.50 8.91 2.29
N GLY A 35 13.69 10.20 2.60
CA GLY A 35 14.87 10.67 3.35
C GLY A 35 14.94 10.14 4.79
N PRO A 36 13.94 10.45 5.65
CA PRO A 36 13.87 9.88 7.00
C PRO A 36 13.91 8.35 7.02
N GLN A 37 13.33 7.70 6.01
CA GLN A 37 13.39 6.25 5.87
C GLN A 37 14.82 5.74 5.61
N THR A 38 15.59 6.41 4.73
CA THR A 38 16.99 6.03 4.47
C THR A 38 17.90 6.29 5.66
N ASP A 39 17.57 7.29 6.49
CA ASP A 39 18.33 7.63 7.70
C ASP A 39 18.01 6.72 8.90
N GLY A 40 17.11 5.75 8.72
CA GLY A 40 16.68 4.83 9.78
C GLY A 40 15.87 5.50 10.89
N ASN A 41 15.20 6.61 10.59
CA ASN A 41 14.46 7.39 11.57
C ASN A 41 13.31 6.54 12.19
N PRO A 42 13.29 6.34 13.52
CA PRO A 42 12.28 5.52 14.18
C PRO A 42 10.86 6.10 14.10
N ASN A 43 10.72 7.38 13.74
CA ASN A 43 9.44 8.07 13.59
C ASN A 43 8.76 7.75 12.26
N VAL A 44 9.44 7.11 11.30
CA VAL A 44 8.78 6.66 10.07
C VAL A 44 7.77 5.56 10.42
N PRO A 45 6.53 5.62 9.90
CA PRO A 45 5.52 4.60 10.19
C PRO A 45 6.05 3.18 9.95
N ALA A 46 5.73 2.25 10.84
CA ALA A 46 6.22 0.86 10.78
C ALA A 46 5.88 0.18 9.44
N VAL A 47 4.75 0.55 8.83
CA VAL A 47 4.31 0.07 7.51
C VAL A 47 5.30 0.38 6.38
N TYR A 48 6.20 1.35 6.57
CA TYR A 48 7.23 1.73 5.61
C TYR A 48 8.64 1.23 6.00
N ARG A 49 8.81 0.76 7.26
CA ARG A 49 10.08 0.20 7.76
C ARG A 49 10.14 -1.32 7.74
N ASP A 50 8.99 -1.98 7.82
CA ASP A 50 8.86 -3.42 7.94
C ASP A 50 8.10 -3.98 6.72
N PRO A 51 8.70 -4.93 5.97
CA PRO A 51 8.08 -5.48 4.77
C PRO A 51 6.82 -6.30 5.08
N GLU A 52 6.74 -7.01 6.21
CA GLU A 52 5.55 -7.78 6.59
C GLU A 52 4.37 -6.86 6.88
N HIS A 53 4.64 -5.72 7.53
CA HIS A 53 3.64 -4.68 7.78
C HIS A 53 3.16 -4.04 6.48
N PHE A 54 4.09 -3.73 5.57
CA PHE A 54 3.76 -3.20 4.25
C PHE A 54 2.79 -4.12 3.50
N PHE A 55 3.15 -5.40 3.34
CA PHE A 55 2.36 -6.34 2.55
C PHE A 55 1.06 -6.78 3.23
N ARG A 56 0.94 -6.68 4.57
CA ARG A 56 -0.32 -6.95 5.28
C ARG A 56 -1.44 -5.98 4.91
N VAL A 57 -1.10 -4.71 4.65
CA VAL A 57 -2.07 -3.66 4.32
C VAL A 57 -2.03 -3.26 2.84
N SER A 58 -1.21 -3.92 2.02
CA SER A 58 -1.07 -3.64 0.60
C SER A 58 -1.55 -4.81 -0.24
N TYR A 59 -2.64 -4.61 -0.96
CA TYR A 59 -3.13 -5.61 -1.90
C TYR A 59 -2.23 -5.67 -3.14
N LEU A 60 -1.68 -6.84 -3.42
CA LEU A 60 -0.80 -7.08 -4.58
C LEU A 60 -1.60 -7.14 -5.88
N MET A 61 -1.99 -5.97 -6.37
CA MET A 61 -2.58 -5.81 -7.70
C MET A 61 -1.60 -6.27 -8.78
N LYS A 62 -2.14 -6.65 -9.94
CA LYS A 62 -1.35 -7.11 -11.11
C LYS A 62 -0.20 -6.15 -11.46
N GLY A 63 -0.45 -4.84 -11.39
CA GLY A 63 0.56 -3.81 -11.67
C GLY A 63 1.75 -3.86 -10.69
N LEU A 64 1.47 -3.90 -9.39
CA LEU A 64 2.51 -3.99 -8.36
C LEU A 64 3.29 -5.31 -8.46
N ARG A 65 2.61 -6.42 -8.76
CA ARG A 65 3.27 -7.71 -8.99
C ARG A 65 4.23 -7.67 -10.19
N GLY A 66 3.80 -7.09 -11.30
CA GLY A 66 4.64 -6.92 -12.48
C GLY A 66 5.85 -6.02 -12.20
N LEU A 67 5.63 -4.92 -11.47
CA LEU A 67 6.71 -4.03 -11.05
C LEU A 67 7.78 -4.76 -10.21
N LEU A 68 7.35 -5.58 -9.24
CA LEU A 68 8.27 -6.37 -8.41
C LEU A 68 9.09 -7.37 -9.25
N GLN A 69 8.46 -8.04 -10.21
CA GLN A 69 9.14 -8.96 -11.13
C GLN A 69 10.18 -8.25 -12.01
N ASP A 70 9.83 -7.08 -12.55
CA ASP A 70 10.74 -6.28 -13.36
C ASP A 70 11.95 -5.80 -12.56
N VAL A 71 11.73 -5.32 -11.32
CA VAL A 71 12.81 -4.91 -10.41
C VAL A 71 13.71 -6.09 -10.07
N GLN A 72 13.13 -7.24 -9.71
CA GLN A 72 13.90 -8.44 -9.38
C GLN A 72 14.77 -8.89 -10.56
N SER A 73 14.16 -9.07 -11.74
CA SER A 73 14.88 -9.45 -12.97
C SER A 73 16.04 -8.49 -13.24
N ARG A 74 15.85 -7.19 -12.99
CA ARG A 74 16.89 -6.17 -13.19
C ARG A 74 18.03 -6.27 -12.19
N LEU A 75 17.74 -6.49 -10.91
CA LEU A 75 18.75 -6.66 -9.86
C LEU A 75 19.58 -7.93 -10.08
N GLU A 76 18.99 -8.96 -10.68
CA GLU A 76 19.67 -10.22 -11.06
C GLU A 76 20.48 -10.10 -12.37
N GLY A 77 20.54 -8.92 -12.99
CA GLY A 77 21.29 -8.68 -14.24
C GLY A 77 20.52 -9.01 -15.53
N GLY A 78 19.23 -9.35 -15.43
CA GLY A 78 18.35 -9.73 -16.53
C GLY A 78 17.77 -8.57 -17.35
N ALA A 79 16.64 -8.84 -18.03
CA ALA A 79 15.91 -7.90 -18.89
C ALA A 79 14.85 -7.05 -18.12
N GLY A 80 14.19 -6.06 -18.77
CA GLY A 80 13.28 -5.06 -18.14
C GLY A 80 13.63 -3.57 -18.37
N ASN A 81 12.99 -2.63 -17.70
CA ASN A 81 13.32 -1.19 -17.83
C ASN A 81 14.29 -0.74 -16.74
N ARG A 82 15.30 0.09 -17.09
CA ARG A 82 16.22 0.71 -16.10
C ARG A 82 15.65 1.97 -15.46
N VAL A 83 14.57 2.49 -16.03
CA VAL A 83 13.86 3.66 -15.56
C VAL A 83 12.43 3.23 -15.30
N LEU A 84 12.01 3.33 -14.05
CA LEU A 84 10.65 3.03 -13.63
C LEU A 84 9.93 4.36 -13.44
N LYS A 85 8.84 4.57 -14.18
CA LYS A 85 7.96 5.70 -13.96
C LYS A 85 7.01 5.32 -12.83
N LEU A 86 7.23 5.87 -11.65
CA LEU A 86 6.27 5.78 -10.55
C LEU A 86 5.07 6.66 -10.91
N ILE A 87 4.01 6.01 -11.39
CA ILE A 87 2.71 6.64 -11.57
C ILE A 87 1.89 6.24 -10.35
N THR A 88 1.51 7.22 -9.54
CA THR A 88 0.46 7.08 -8.53
C THR A 88 -0.85 7.52 -9.19
N PRO A 89 -1.58 6.65 -9.91
CA PRO A 89 -2.97 6.95 -10.19
C PRO A 89 -3.65 7.12 -8.82
N PHE A 90 -4.48 8.15 -8.66
CA PHE A 90 -5.06 8.57 -7.39
C PHE A 90 -5.39 7.41 -6.43
N GLY A 91 -5.00 7.59 -5.16
CA GLY A 91 -5.09 6.60 -4.09
C GLY A 91 -3.83 5.75 -4.02
N ALA A 92 -2.92 6.07 -3.10
CA ALA A 92 -1.63 5.42 -2.89
C ALA A 92 -1.72 3.96 -2.36
N GLY A 93 -2.82 3.25 -2.63
CA GLY A 93 -3.01 1.86 -2.20
C GLY A 93 -3.05 1.69 -0.68
N LYS A 94 -3.52 2.71 0.04
CA LYS A 94 -3.91 2.70 1.44
C LYS A 94 -5.24 3.42 1.57
#